data_AF-A0A516W758-F1
#
_entry.id   AF-A0A516W758-F1
#
_cell.length_a   1.000
_cell.length_b   1.000
_cell.length_c   1.000
_cell.angle_alpha   90.00
_cell.angle_beta   90.00
_cell.angle_gamma   90.00
#
_symmetry.space_group_name_H-M   'P 1'
#
loop_
_entity.id
_entity.type
_entity.pdbx_description
1 polymer ?
#
loop_
_entity_poly.entity_id
_entity_poly.type
_entity_poly.pdbx_seq_one_letter_code
_entity_poly.pdbx_strand_id
1 'polypeptide(L)'
;MQHPASQQPVNRYVALGAVYRYPHYRLKQIESATPLTDEDLRQSFLGLHIADPAEHRNALRASLEENYGITDRDSLKAYVESLQQGDWIDGPVHALLGRIYLAHRQDFASLSPEQVTHAFLADGQLQALTARYDPVTGIGSADDETRQRYFADLRQAVASTFLPEQGEYREHLAAFFETHENWLAPAGDFSIVGFNHSRLVDILASAATAGFLSEEEALALINHYGSQIEQLYPDWQTFFFSCLLGKRMLVPQGGGRTLDSDDYLIFVRDMVTAAHFPLAVSGLWPDSELNLIAGMLGQAGQTASAVIQDVALPVFARFGLAEVWQYGSELHPGGEEDSISLPGDPVATGSTSFQEQAEDPFFFNLQEGEAPFLQADTGLFKYIMLTDRGIHFSHRPFIFFGGMRKRFVAWSEPMQFTCEASGLLCSLTVKVNGRKLISFPDNYGRYGLTEEKAIEMDSKKVRALMQQDVDNMVAAFTALREQLAQRAA
;
A
#
# COMPACT_ATOMS: atom_id res chain seq x y z
N MET A 1 17.47 9.86 24.84
CA MET A 1 16.49 10.74 25.50
C MET A 1 15.26 10.73 24.62
N GLN A 2 14.15 10.16 25.09
CA GLN A 2 12.89 10.19 24.34
C GLN A 2 12.39 11.64 24.33
N HIS A 3 12.31 12.25 23.15
CA HIS A 3 11.56 13.49 23.01
C HIS A 3 10.11 13.19 23.42
N PRO A 4 9.47 14.00 24.29
CA PRO A 4 8.03 13.89 24.45
C PRO A 4 7.43 14.19 23.08
N ALA A 5 6.70 13.23 22.51
CA ALA A 5 5.93 13.47 21.29
C ALA A 5 5.09 14.72 21.52
N SER A 6 5.43 15.81 20.84
CA SER A 6 4.59 17.01 20.82
C SER A 6 3.22 16.57 20.34
N GLN A 7 2.19 16.78 21.17
CA GLN A 7 0.80 16.46 20.79
C GLN A 7 0.50 17.18 19.48
N GLN A 8 0.34 16.40 18.41
CA GLN A 8 0.06 16.95 17.09
C GLN A 8 -1.44 17.25 16.97
N PRO A 9 -1.83 18.19 16.10
CA PRO A 9 -3.25 18.40 15.82
C PRO A 9 -3.86 17.12 15.26
N VAL A 10 -4.94 16.67 15.92
CA VAL A 10 -5.73 15.50 15.50
C VAL A 10 -7.01 15.95 14.80
N ASN A 11 -7.37 15.26 13.73
CA ASN A 11 -8.61 15.52 13.00
C ASN A 11 -9.27 14.19 12.60
N ARG A 12 -10.55 14.02 12.94
CA ARG A 12 -11.27 12.76 12.67
C ARG A 12 -11.31 12.38 11.20
N TYR A 13 -11.37 13.37 10.30
CA TYR A 13 -11.45 13.12 8.86
C TYR A 13 -10.15 12.62 8.26
N VAL A 14 -9.03 12.72 8.98
CA VAL A 14 -7.77 12.09 8.59
C VAL A 14 -7.93 10.56 8.44
N ALA A 15 -8.87 9.95 9.18
CA ALA A 15 -9.20 8.53 9.04
C ALA A 15 -9.73 8.15 7.66
N LEU A 16 -10.22 9.09 6.84
CA LEU A 16 -10.65 8.80 5.46
C LEU A 16 -9.45 8.46 4.55
N GLY A 17 -8.23 8.89 4.91
CA GLY A 17 -6.97 8.49 4.28
C GLY A 17 -6.26 7.32 4.98
N ALA A 18 -6.96 6.59 5.87
CA ALA A 18 -6.31 5.65 6.80
C ALA A 18 -5.54 4.50 6.15
N VAL A 19 -5.90 4.07 4.94
CA VAL A 19 -5.22 2.96 4.26
C VAL A 19 -3.73 3.27 4.03
N TYR A 20 -3.39 4.53 3.74
CA TYR A 20 -2.01 4.99 3.57
C TYR A 20 -1.25 5.15 4.90
N ARG A 21 -1.98 5.23 6.00
CA ARG A 21 -1.46 5.47 7.36
C ARG A 21 -1.30 4.20 8.17
N TYR A 22 -2.07 3.18 7.81
CA TYR A 22 -2.17 1.91 8.52
C TYR A 22 -0.81 1.20 8.69
N PRO A 23 0.12 1.18 7.72
CA PRO A 23 1.43 0.57 7.91
C PRO A 23 2.24 1.22 9.04
N HIS A 24 2.21 2.55 9.13
CA HIS A 24 2.91 3.30 10.18
C HIS A 24 2.27 3.08 11.55
N TYR A 25 0.93 3.01 11.60
CA TYR A 25 0.21 2.64 12.81
C TYR A 25 0.60 1.22 13.29
N ARG A 26 0.62 0.23 12.38
CA ARG A 26 1.03 -1.15 12.68
C ARG A 26 2.46 -1.21 13.20
N LEU A 27 3.38 -0.53 12.53
CA LEU A 27 4.78 -0.42 12.94
C LEU A 27 4.89 0.06 14.40
N LYS A 28 4.24 1.18 14.73
CA LYS A 28 4.27 1.73 16.08
C LYS A 28 3.66 0.78 17.12
N GLN A 29 2.61 0.06 16.75
CA GLN A 29 2.01 -0.96 17.61
C GLN A 29 2.97 -2.11 17.90
N ILE A 30 3.75 -2.52 16.90
CA ILE A 30 4.75 -3.60 17.00
C ILE A 30 5.96 -3.17 17.83
N GLU A 31 6.45 -1.95 17.63
CA GLU A 31 7.56 -1.38 18.39
C GLU A 31 7.21 -1.13 19.85
N SER A 32 5.92 -0.91 20.13
CA SER A 32 5.43 -0.72 21.48
C SER A 32 5.41 -2.04 22.26
N ALA A 33 6.32 -2.17 23.24
CA ALA A 33 6.39 -3.33 24.14
C ALA A 33 5.12 -3.52 25.02
N THR A 34 4.21 -2.55 25.02
CA THR A 34 2.91 -2.57 25.70
C THR A 34 1.81 -2.12 24.75
N PRO A 35 0.53 -2.50 24.94
CA PRO A 35 -0.58 -1.95 24.16
C PRO A 35 -0.57 -0.42 24.19
N LEU A 36 -0.79 0.20 23.03
CA LEU A 36 -0.89 1.65 22.91
C LEU A 36 -2.05 2.17 23.77
N THR A 37 -1.88 3.32 24.41
CA THR A 37 -2.98 4.00 25.09
C THR A 37 -3.99 4.56 24.07
N ASP A 38 -5.23 4.81 24.49
CA ASP A 38 -6.25 5.41 23.60
C ASP A 38 -5.78 6.75 22.99
N GLU A 39 -5.00 7.53 23.75
CA GLU A 39 -4.42 8.78 23.25
C GLU A 39 -3.31 8.51 22.22
N ASP A 40 -2.44 7.52 22.45
CA ASP A 40 -1.41 7.14 21.47
C ASP A 40 -2.02 6.61 20.18
N LEU A 41 -3.10 5.82 20.29
CA LEU A 41 -3.90 5.34 19.16
C LEU A 41 -4.48 6.53 18.38
N ARG A 42 -5.09 7.49 19.08
CA ARG A 42 -5.69 8.69 18.49
C ARG A 42 -4.65 9.54 17.77
N GLN A 43 -3.50 9.80 18.41
CA GLN A 43 -2.42 10.60 17.84
C GLN A 43 -1.79 9.94 16.61
N SER A 44 -1.63 8.62 16.62
CA SER A 44 -1.06 7.89 15.50
C SER A 44 -1.99 7.74 14.31
N PHE A 45 -3.28 7.61 14.56
CA PHE A 45 -4.25 7.35 13.49
C PHE A 45 -4.90 8.63 12.95
N LEU A 46 -5.18 9.61 13.80
CA LEU A 46 -5.86 10.87 13.45
C LEU A 46 -4.95 12.08 13.41
N GLY A 47 -3.69 11.94 13.81
CA GLY A 47 -2.71 13.02 13.76
C GLY A 47 -2.43 13.44 12.32
N LEU A 48 -2.22 14.74 12.09
CA LEU A 48 -1.95 15.25 10.76
C LEU A 48 -0.69 14.60 10.13
N HIS A 49 0.35 14.40 10.93
CA HIS A 49 1.63 13.86 10.49
C HIS A 49 1.75 12.36 10.80
N ILE A 50 2.26 11.62 9.82
CA ILE A 50 2.52 10.17 9.91
C ILE A 50 3.84 9.89 10.66
N ALA A 51 4.78 10.83 10.62
CA ALA A 51 6.08 10.78 11.29
C ALA A 51 6.62 12.20 11.52
N ASP A 52 7.83 12.35 12.10
CA ASP A 52 8.44 13.67 12.34
C ASP A 52 8.58 14.44 11.00
N PRO A 53 7.93 15.61 10.87
CA PRO A 53 8.02 16.43 9.67
C PRO A 53 9.44 16.84 9.30
N ALA A 54 10.35 17.00 10.26
CA ALA A 54 11.73 17.38 9.98
C ALA A 54 12.48 16.28 9.22
N GLU A 55 12.20 15.02 9.54
CA GLU A 55 12.86 13.86 8.95
C GLU A 55 12.22 13.44 7.61
N HIS A 56 10.90 13.60 7.47
CA HIS A 56 10.14 13.03 6.35
C HIS A 56 9.78 14.03 5.24
N ARG A 57 10.02 15.32 5.44
CA ARG A 57 9.63 16.38 4.47
C ARG A 57 10.11 16.11 3.05
N ASN A 58 11.40 15.83 2.86
CA ASN A 58 11.98 15.68 1.53
C ASN A 58 11.45 14.43 0.82
N ALA A 59 11.31 13.33 1.57
CA ALA A 59 10.72 12.09 1.07
C ALA A 59 9.27 12.29 0.61
N LEU A 60 8.47 13.05 1.37
CA LEU A 60 7.09 13.35 1.00
C LEU A 60 7.00 14.30 -0.19
N ARG A 61 7.89 15.30 -0.31
CA ARG A 61 7.97 16.16 -1.50
C ARG A 61 8.24 15.35 -2.76
N ALA A 62 9.25 14.47 -2.73
CA ALA A 62 9.56 13.59 -3.86
C ALA A 62 8.37 12.68 -4.21
N SER A 63 7.70 12.11 -3.21
CA SER A 63 6.51 11.27 -3.41
C SER A 63 5.34 12.03 -4.05
N LEU A 64 5.07 13.25 -3.60
CA LEU A 64 4.00 14.09 -4.15
C LEU A 64 4.29 14.51 -5.59
N GLU A 65 5.56 14.80 -5.90
CA GLU A 65 6.01 15.11 -7.25
C GLU A 65 5.91 13.89 -8.18
N GLU A 66 6.45 12.74 -7.77
CA GLU A 66 6.51 11.53 -8.59
C GLU A 66 5.12 10.97 -8.90
N ASN A 67 4.25 10.87 -7.88
CA ASN A 67 2.94 10.22 -8.05
C ASN A 67 1.88 11.16 -8.62
N TYR A 68 1.98 12.46 -8.33
CA TYR A 68 0.89 13.42 -8.56
C TYR A 68 1.31 14.68 -9.32
N GLY A 69 2.61 14.88 -9.59
CA GLY A 69 3.13 16.09 -10.20
C GLY A 69 3.05 17.33 -9.29
N ILE A 70 2.92 17.14 -7.97
CA ILE A 70 2.76 18.23 -7.00
C ILE A 70 4.14 18.65 -6.48
N THR A 71 4.59 19.85 -6.86
CA THR A 71 5.90 20.41 -6.49
C THR A 71 5.80 21.63 -5.58
N ASP A 72 4.61 22.21 -5.47
CA ASP A 72 4.32 23.42 -4.72
C ASP A 72 2.81 23.54 -4.38
N ARG A 73 2.44 24.68 -3.77
CA ARG A 73 1.05 24.96 -3.37
C ARG A 73 0.10 25.12 -4.56
N ASP A 74 0.57 25.67 -5.68
CA ASP A 74 -0.29 25.96 -6.83
C ASP A 74 -0.61 24.68 -7.61
N SER A 75 0.39 23.83 -7.83
CA SER A 75 0.23 22.48 -8.39
C SER A 75 -0.64 21.59 -7.49
N LEU A 76 -0.50 21.69 -6.15
CA LEU A 76 -1.40 21.02 -5.21
C LEU A 76 -2.85 21.47 -5.41
N LYS A 77 -3.10 22.78 -5.48
CA LYS A 77 -4.45 23.31 -5.69
C LYS A 77 -5.06 22.82 -7.00
N ALA A 78 -4.30 22.88 -8.09
CA ALA A 78 -4.74 22.39 -9.39
C ALA A 78 -5.07 20.89 -9.37
N TYR A 79 -4.29 20.10 -8.62
CA TYR A 79 -4.53 18.68 -8.46
C TYR A 79 -5.80 18.37 -7.64
N VAL A 80 -6.02 19.12 -6.57
CA VAL A 80 -7.25 19.00 -5.78
C VAL A 80 -8.47 19.36 -6.64
N GLU A 81 -8.39 20.43 -7.43
CA GLU A 81 -9.47 20.83 -8.34
C GLU A 81 -9.72 19.78 -9.45
N SER A 82 -8.68 19.12 -9.95
CA SER A 82 -8.83 18.06 -10.97
C SER A 82 -9.48 16.80 -10.40
N LEU A 83 -9.12 16.41 -9.18
CA LEU A 83 -9.79 15.31 -8.46
C LEU A 83 -11.29 15.59 -8.32
N GLN A 84 -11.64 16.80 -7.88
CA GLN A 84 -13.04 17.20 -7.78
C GLN A 84 -13.76 17.14 -9.13
N GLN A 85 -13.16 17.63 -10.21
CA GLN A 85 -13.79 17.56 -11.54
C GLN A 85 -14.04 16.11 -12.00
N GLY A 86 -13.11 15.19 -11.72
CA GLY A 86 -13.29 13.77 -11.98
C GLY A 86 -14.47 13.17 -11.20
N ASP A 87 -14.63 13.56 -9.94
CA ASP A 87 -15.72 13.09 -9.09
C ASP A 87 -17.11 13.56 -9.58
N TRP A 88 -17.17 14.64 -10.38
CA TRP A 88 -18.42 15.23 -10.88
C TRP A 88 -19.04 14.45 -12.04
N ILE A 89 -18.22 13.83 -12.89
CA ILE A 89 -18.70 13.14 -14.11
C ILE A 89 -18.31 11.66 -14.06
N ASP A 90 -17.04 11.36 -13.81
CA ASP A 90 -16.54 9.98 -13.92
C ASP A 90 -17.19 9.09 -12.86
N GLY A 91 -17.37 9.60 -11.64
CA GLY A 91 -18.04 8.87 -10.56
C GLY A 91 -19.46 8.40 -10.93
N PRO A 92 -20.39 9.33 -11.22
CA PRO A 92 -21.74 9.00 -11.66
C PRO A 92 -21.77 8.12 -12.92
N VAL A 93 -20.88 8.33 -13.89
CA VAL A 93 -20.77 7.48 -15.09
C VAL A 93 -20.45 6.04 -14.71
N HIS A 94 -19.43 5.81 -13.88
CA HIS A 94 -19.05 4.45 -13.47
C HIS A 94 -20.11 3.79 -12.59
N ALA A 95 -20.80 4.56 -11.75
CA ALA A 95 -21.94 4.06 -10.99
C ALA A 95 -23.09 3.59 -11.89
N LEU A 96 -23.40 4.34 -12.96
CA LEU A 96 -24.39 3.93 -13.96
C LEU A 96 -23.93 2.68 -14.72
N LEU A 97 -22.66 2.62 -15.13
CA LEU A 97 -22.11 1.45 -15.81
C LEU A 97 -22.18 0.19 -14.93
N GLY A 98 -21.84 0.29 -13.64
CA GLY A 98 -21.97 -0.81 -12.68
C GLY A 98 -23.42 -1.25 -12.47
N ARG A 99 -24.38 -0.30 -12.39
CA ARG A 99 -25.82 -0.60 -12.33
C ARG A 99 -26.32 -1.33 -13.57
N ILE A 100 -25.90 -0.88 -14.76
CA ILE A 100 -26.25 -1.52 -16.04
C ILE A 100 -25.69 -2.95 -16.07
N TYR A 101 -24.43 -3.14 -15.67
CA TYR A 101 -23.82 -4.47 -15.57
C TYR A 101 -24.61 -5.39 -14.63
N LEU A 102 -24.94 -4.93 -13.42
CA LEU A 102 -25.72 -5.72 -12.47
C LEU A 102 -27.13 -6.07 -12.97
N ALA A 103 -27.70 -5.26 -13.88
CA ALA A 103 -28.97 -5.57 -14.53
C ALA A 103 -28.83 -6.52 -15.74
N HIS A 104 -27.69 -6.48 -16.43
CA HIS A 104 -27.43 -7.15 -17.71
C HIS A 104 -26.10 -7.93 -17.71
N ARG A 105 -25.87 -8.79 -16.71
CA ARG A 105 -24.58 -9.48 -16.51
C ARG A 105 -24.10 -10.25 -17.74
N GLN A 106 -25.01 -10.95 -18.42
CA GLN A 106 -24.66 -11.86 -19.52
C GLN A 106 -24.52 -11.14 -20.87
N ASP A 107 -25.13 -9.97 -21.00
CA ASP A 107 -25.29 -9.25 -22.27
C ASP A 107 -24.75 -7.81 -22.23
N PHE A 108 -24.15 -7.37 -21.13
CA PHE A 108 -23.60 -6.03 -20.93
C PHE A 108 -22.78 -5.53 -22.12
N ALA A 109 -21.79 -6.31 -22.57
CA ALA A 109 -20.90 -5.93 -23.66
C ALA A 109 -21.60 -5.83 -25.03
N SER A 110 -22.79 -6.44 -25.17
CA SER A 110 -23.58 -6.49 -26.39
C SER A 110 -24.71 -5.46 -26.46
N LEU A 111 -24.94 -4.70 -25.38
CA LEU A 111 -25.96 -3.65 -25.35
C LEU A 111 -25.63 -2.52 -26.34
N SER A 112 -26.67 -1.99 -27.01
CA SER A 112 -26.55 -0.82 -27.88
C SER A 112 -26.72 0.50 -27.09
N PRO A 113 -26.20 1.62 -27.60
CA PRO A 113 -26.39 2.94 -26.98
C PRO A 113 -27.87 3.31 -26.77
N GLU A 114 -28.74 2.93 -27.71
CA GLU A 114 -30.18 3.19 -27.64
C GLU A 114 -30.83 2.37 -26.51
N GLN A 115 -30.47 1.09 -26.38
CA GLN A 115 -30.97 0.23 -25.30
C GLN A 115 -30.58 0.81 -23.94
N VAL A 116 -29.33 1.26 -23.80
CA VAL A 116 -28.83 1.84 -22.55
C VAL A 116 -29.55 3.15 -22.21
N THR A 117 -29.70 4.04 -23.19
CA THR A 117 -30.35 5.34 -23.00
C THR A 117 -31.81 5.19 -22.58
N HIS A 118 -32.55 4.27 -23.21
CA HIS A 118 -33.98 4.08 -22.94
C HIS A 118 -34.26 3.33 -21.63
N ALA A 119 -33.40 2.39 -21.22
CA ALA A 119 -33.65 1.53 -20.06
C ALA A 119 -33.02 2.02 -18.75
N PHE A 120 -31.92 2.79 -18.81
CA PHE A 120 -31.10 3.08 -17.64
C PHE A 120 -30.80 4.57 -17.39
N LEU A 121 -31.12 5.45 -18.36
CA LEU A 121 -30.75 6.86 -18.31
C LEU A 121 -31.96 7.81 -18.35
N ALA A 122 -33.10 7.34 -17.86
CA ALA A 122 -34.30 8.17 -17.69
C ALA A 122 -34.05 9.28 -16.65
N ASP A 123 -34.65 10.47 -16.85
CA ASP A 123 -34.47 11.64 -15.98
C ASP A 123 -34.62 11.33 -14.49
N GLY A 124 -35.61 10.53 -14.11
CA GLY A 124 -35.83 10.17 -12.70
C GLY A 124 -34.71 9.33 -12.09
N GLN A 125 -34.06 8.46 -12.88
CA GLN A 125 -32.92 7.66 -12.41
C GLN A 125 -31.66 8.52 -12.27
N LEU A 126 -31.41 9.40 -13.23
CA LEU A 126 -30.29 10.34 -13.15
C LEU A 126 -30.47 11.28 -11.97
N GLN A 127 -31.67 11.84 -11.78
CA GLN A 127 -31.96 12.71 -10.64
C GLN A 127 -31.75 12.01 -9.30
N ALA A 128 -32.18 10.75 -9.17
CA ALA A 128 -31.98 9.98 -7.93
C ALA A 128 -30.49 9.70 -7.66
N LEU A 129 -29.71 9.38 -8.70
CA LEU A 129 -28.27 9.17 -8.59
C LEU A 129 -27.55 10.47 -8.22
N THR A 130 -27.78 11.55 -8.96
CA THR A 130 -27.02 12.80 -8.81
C THR A 130 -27.38 13.52 -7.52
N ALA A 131 -28.58 13.29 -6.97
CA ALA A 131 -28.93 13.77 -5.63
C ALA A 131 -27.99 13.22 -4.54
N ARG A 132 -27.38 12.04 -4.73
CA ARG A 132 -26.36 11.50 -3.82
C ARG A 132 -25.03 12.25 -3.89
N TYR A 133 -24.74 12.88 -5.02
CA TYR A 133 -23.52 13.64 -5.26
C TYR A 133 -23.69 15.14 -5.02
N ASP A 134 -24.91 15.61 -4.75
CA ASP A 134 -25.23 17.02 -4.54
C ASP A 134 -24.40 17.71 -3.44
N PRO A 135 -24.06 17.06 -2.31
CA PRO A 135 -23.20 17.68 -1.29
C PRO A 135 -21.81 18.12 -1.80
N VAL A 136 -21.34 17.54 -2.91
CA VAL A 136 -20.04 17.86 -3.54
C VAL A 136 -20.21 18.64 -4.83
N THR A 137 -21.24 18.32 -5.63
CA THR A 137 -21.42 18.90 -6.97
C THR A 137 -22.30 20.14 -6.99
N GLY A 138 -23.17 20.33 -5.98
CA GLY A 138 -24.16 21.40 -5.92
C GLY A 138 -25.22 21.36 -7.03
N ILE A 139 -25.26 20.28 -7.82
CA ILE A 139 -26.10 20.17 -9.03
C ILE A 139 -27.60 20.20 -8.74
N GLY A 140 -28.01 19.75 -7.56
CA GLY A 140 -29.38 19.80 -7.08
C GLY A 140 -29.87 21.23 -6.83
N SER A 141 -28.94 22.16 -6.56
CA SER A 141 -29.22 23.59 -6.38
C SER A 141 -29.00 24.44 -7.64
N ALA A 142 -28.46 23.84 -8.71
CA ALA A 142 -28.23 24.53 -9.98
C ALA A 142 -29.53 24.88 -10.70
N ASP A 143 -29.47 25.86 -11.61
CA ASP A 143 -30.60 26.18 -12.48
C ASP A 143 -30.93 25.01 -13.45
N ASP A 144 -32.15 25.07 -14.01
CA ASP A 144 -32.67 24.02 -14.88
C ASP A 144 -31.80 23.79 -16.12
N GLU A 145 -31.21 24.84 -16.69
CA GLU A 145 -30.37 24.75 -17.88
C GLU A 145 -29.07 23.99 -17.58
N THR A 146 -28.39 24.35 -16.50
CA THR A 146 -27.17 23.71 -16.02
C THR A 146 -27.41 22.25 -15.68
N ARG A 147 -28.50 21.96 -14.97
CA ARG A 147 -28.87 20.59 -14.60
C ARG A 147 -29.21 19.73 -15.82
N GLN A 148 -29.95 20.26 -16.79
CA GLN A 148 -30.27 19.54 -18.01
C GLN A 148 -29.04 19.27 -18.88
N ARG A 149 -28.12 20.25 -18.96
CA ARG A 149 -26.84 20.05 -19.64
C ARG A 149 -26.02 18.95 -18.97
N TYR A 150 -25.91 18.97 -17.65
CA TYR A 150 -25.20 17.93 -16.91
C TYR A 150 -25.82 16.53 -17.13
N PHE A 151 -27.14 16.41 -17.13
CA PHE A 151 -27.80 15.13 -17.44
C PHE A 151 -27.58 14.70 -18.88
N ALA A 152 -27.52 15.63 -19.83
CA ALA A 152 -27.16 15.32 -21.21
C ALA A 152 -25.71 14.82 -21.33
N ASP A 153 -24.77 15.45 -20.62
CA ASP A 153 -23.36 15.05 -20.58
C ASP A 153 -23.20 13.65 -19.98
N LEU A 154 -23.88 13.34 -18.86
CA LEU A 154 -23.89 12.00 -18.26
C LEU A 154 -24.44 10.94 -19.22
N ARG A 155 -25.55 11.24 -19.91
CA ARG A 155 -26.12 10.33 -20.91
C ARG A 155 -25.15 10.05 -22.02
N GLN A 156 -24.56 11.11 -22.56
CA GLN A 156 -23.62 11.00 -23.66
C GLN A 156 -22.40 10.18 -23.22
N ALA A 157 -21.84 10.44 -22.04
CA ALA A 157 -20.67 9.73 -21.53
C ALA A 157 -20.95 8.23 -21.38
N VAL A 158 -22.06 7.85 -20.73
CA VAL A 158 -22.44 6.43 -20.57
C VAL A 158 -22.77 5.79 -21.92
N ALA A 159 -23.58 6.43 -22.77
CA ALA A 159 -23.96 5.88 -24.07
C ALA A 159 -22.75 5.70 -25.00
N SER A 160 -21.75 6.57 -24.90
CA SER A 160 -20.52 6.50 -25.70
C SER A 160 -19.73 5.22 -25.42
N THR A 161 -19.76 4.69 -24.20
CA THR A 161 -19.17 3.39 -23.84
C THR A 161 -19.78 2.24 -24.67
N PHE A 162 -21.02 2.37 -25.14
CA PHE A 162 -21.72 1.34 -25.91
C PHE A 162 -21.63 1.51 -27.42
N LEU A 163 -20.87 2.49 -27.91
CA LEU A 163 -20.59 2.63 -29.33
C LEU A 163 -19.77 1.44 -29.86
N PRO A 164 -19.98 0.98 -31.11
CA PRO A 164 -19.25 -0.17 -31.66
C PRO A 164 -17.72 -0.07 -31.53
N GLU A 165 -17.18 1.14 -31.65
CA GLU A 165 -15.75 1.44 -31.57
C GLU A 165 -15.16 1.21 -30.16
N GLN A 166 -16.01 1.18 -29.12
CA GLN A 166 -15.61 0.94 -27.74
C GLN A 166 -15.71 -0.54 -27.33
N GLY A 167 -15.82 -1.46 -28.28
CA GLY A 167 -16.00 -2.90 -28.01
C GLY A 167 -14.98 -3.48 -27.03
N GLU A 168 -13.69 -3.24 -27.27
CA GLU A 168 -12.61 -3.72 -26.40
C GLU A 168 -12.69 -3.14 -24.99
N TYR A 169 -12.95 -1.84 -24.86
CA TYR A 169 -13.13 -1.19 -23.55
C TYR A 169 -14.33 -1.76 -22.79
N ARG A 170 -15.45 -2.04 -23.47
CA ARG A 170 -16.61 -2.69 -22.85
C ARG A 170 -16.32 -4.10 -22.37
N GLU A 171 -15.59 -4.89 -23.15
CA GLU A 171 -15.23 -6.25 -22.76
C GLU A 171 -14.31 -6.23 -21.53
N HIS A 172 -13.32 -5.34 -21.50
CA HIS A 172 -12.50 -5.13 -20.30
C HIS A 172 -13.32 -4.69 -19.08
N LEU A 173 -14.27 -3.78 -19.28
CA LEU A 173 -15.15 -3.32 -18.21
C LEU A 173 -16.08 -4.44 -17.70
N ALA A 174 -16.62 -5.26 -18.59
CA ALA A 174 -17.44 -6.41 -18.24
C ALA A 174 -16.63 -7.43 -17.41
N ALA A 175 -15.41 -7.75 -17.84
CA ALA A 175 -14.52 -8.66 -17.12
C ALA A 175 -14.10 -8.09 -15.75
N PHE A 176 -13.84 -6.78 -15.67
CA PHE A 176 -13.58 -6.08 -14.42
C PHE A 176 -14.76 -6.21 -13.45
N PHE A 177 -15.98 -5.93 -13.92
CA PHE A 177 -17.18 -6.03 -13.10
C PHE A 177 -17.51 -7.47 -12.68
N GLU A 178 -17.27 -8.45 -13.55
CA GLU A 178 -17.42 -9.88 -13.22
C GLU A 178 -16.46 -10.29 -12.11
N THR A 179 -15.19 -9.88 -12.22
CA THR A 179 -14.14 -10.19 -11.23
C THR A 179 -14.43 -9.57 -9.87
N HIS A 180 -15.04 -8.38 -9.85
CA HIS A 180 -15.29 -7.60 -8.63
C HIS A 180 -16.78 -7.44 -8.30
N GLU A 181 -17.64 -8.35 -8.78
CA GLU A 181 -19.11 -8.20 -8.68
C GLU A 181 -19.57 -8.04 -7.23
N ASN A 182 -18.94 -8.78 -6.32
CA ASN A 182 -19.24 -8.77 -4.89
C ASN A 182 -18.97 -7.42 -4.22
N TRP A 183 -18.22 -6.51 -4.86
CA TRP A 183 -17.93 -5.17 -4.35
C TRP A 183 -18.81 -4.09 -4.98
N LEU A 184 -19.39 -4.36 -6.17
CA LEU A 184 -20.21 -3.38 -6.89
C LEU A 184 -21.48 -2.98 -6.14
N ALA A 185 -22.23 -3.96 -5.64
CA ALA A 185 -23.46 -3.67 -4.91
C ALA A 185 -23.19 -2.93 -3.57
N PRO A 186 -22.21 -3.33 -2.74
CA PRO A 186 -21.85 -2.60 -1.53
C PRO A 186 -21.28 -1.19 -1.76
N ALA A 187 -20.50 -0.97 -2.83
CA ALA A 187 -20.00 0.36 -3.20
C ALA A 187 -21.14 1.31 -3.65
N GLY A 188 -22.27 0.74 -4.06
CA GLY A 188 -23.48 1.46 -4.42
C GLY A 188 -23.24 2.52 -5.49
N ASP A 189 -23.80 3.70 -5.27
CA ASP A 189 -23.81 4.79 -6.25
C ASP A 189 -22.50 5.57 -6.33
N PHE A 190 -21.53 5.24 -5.47
CA PHE A 190 -20.26 5.95 -5.37
C PHE A 190 -19.16 5.30 -6.22
N SER A 191 -19.38 4.07 -6.68
CA SER A 191 -18.51 3.32 -7.60
C SER A 191 -17.02 3.49 -7.27
N ILE A 192 -16.25 4.20 -8.09
CA ILE A 192 -14.78 4.31 -7.95
C ILE A 192 -14.31 5.53 -7.14
N VAL A 193 -15.22 6.42 -6.77
CA VAL A 193 -14.92 7.79 -6.29
C VAL A 193 -14.29 7.78 -4.88
N GLY A 194 -14.61 6.78 -4.06
CA GLY A 194 -14.05 6.64 -2.72
C GLY A 194 -12.52 6.65 -2.73
N PHE A 195 -11.90 6.11 -3.79
CA PHE A 195 -10.46 6.10 -3.94
C PHE A 195 -9.88 7.52 -4.05
N ASN A 196 -10.50 8.38 -4.86
CA ASN A 196 -10.10 9.78 -5.00
C ASN A 196 -10.29 10.54 -3.69
N HIS A 197 -11.41 10.32 -3.00
CA HIS A 197 -11.70 10.93 -1.70
C HIS A 197 -10.68 10.53 -0.63
N SER A 198 -10.33 9.24 -0.56
CA SER A 198 -9.32 8.74 0.38
C SER A 198 -7.95 9.36 0.08
N ARG A 199 -7.56 9.38 -1.20
CA ARG A 199 -6.30 9.96 -1.66
C ARG A 199 -6.22 11.47 -1.44
N LEU A 200 -7.32 12.19 -1.65
CA LEU A 200 -7.40 13.64 -1.42
C LEU A 200 -7.02 13.99 0.02
N VAL A 201 -7.60 13.29 0.99
CA VAL A 201 -7.30 13.52 2.41
C VAL A 201 -5.83 13.22 2.74
N ASP A 202 -5.29 12.12 2.19
CA ASP A 202 -3.89 11.76 2.38
C ASP A 202 -2.92 12.79 1.78
N ILE A 203 -3.20 13.27 0.56
CA ILE A 203 -2.41 14.31 -0.12
C ILE A 203 -2.40 15.60 0.70
N LEU A 204 -3.56 16.04 1.22
CA LEU A 204 -3.66 17.26 2.01
C LEU A 204 -2.84 17.18 3.31
N ALA A 205 -2.86 16.02 3.97
CA ALA A 205 -2.07 15.80 5.17
C ALA A 205 -0.56 15.69 4.86
N SER A 206 -0.21 15.02 3.76
CA SER A 206 1.17 14.93 3.27
C SER A 206 1.71 16.29 2.86
N ALA A 207 0.88 17.15 2.26
CA ALA A 207 1.23 18.51 1.87
C ALA A 207 1.59 19.42 3.06
N ALA A 208 0.96 19.23 4.22
CA ALA A 208 1.34 19.91 5.45
C ALA A 208 2.77 19.51 5.88
N THR A 209 3.06 18.21 5.89
CA THR A 209 4.37 17.67 6.26
C THR A 209 5.46 18.08 5.26
N ALA A 210 5.13 18.11 3.96
CA ALA A 210 5.99 18.57 2.87
C ALA A 210 6.27 20.09 2.90
N GLY A 211 5.50 20.86 3.67
CA GLY A 211 5.60 22.30 3.79
C GLY A 211 4.96 23.08 2.64
N PHE A 212 4.03 22.48 1.89
CA PHE A 212 3.24 23.15 0.86
C PHE A 212 2.02 23.88 1.43
N LEU A 213 1.51 23.39 2.56
CA LEU A 213 0.44 24.00 3.34
C LEU A 213 0.91 24.23 4.77
N SER A 214 0.35 25.24 5.45
CA SER A 214 0.41 25.28 6.91
C SER A 214 -0.48 24.19 7.53
N GLU A 215 -0.23 23.83 8.79
CA GLU A 215 -1.11 22.88 9.51
C GLU A 215 -2.55 23.39 9.57
N GLU A 216 -2.75 24.68 9.85
CA GLU A 216 -4.07 25.31 9.90
C GLU A 216 -4.81 25.23 8.55
N GLU A 217 -4.10 25.51 7.44
CA GLU A 217 -4.66 25.42 6.09
C GLU A 217 -5.02 23.97 5.74
N ALA A 218 -4.15 23.01 6.03
CA ALA A 218 -4.40 21.60 5.77
C ALA A 218 -5.60 21.08 6.58
N LEU A 219 -5.69 21.43 7.87
CA LEU A 219 -6.83 21.05 8.72
C LEU A 219 -8.14 21.69 8.24
N ALA A 220 -8.11 22.93 7.78
CA ALA A 220 -9.29 23.58 7.20
C ALA A 220 -9.78 22.86 5.94
N LEU A 221 -8.87 22.50 5.03
CA LEU A 221 -9.19 21.75 3.81
C LEU A 221 -9.67 20.33 4.12
N ILE A 222 -9.01 19.63 5.05
CA ILE A 222 -9.42 18.28 5.49
C ILE A 222 -10.80 18.33 6.15
N ASN A 223 -11.10 19.36 6.94
CA ASN A 223 -12.46 19.55 7.50
C ASN A 223 -13.49 19.80 6.40
N HIS A 224 -13.16 20.66 5.43
CA HIS A 224 -14.06 20.98 4.32
C HIS A 224 -14.41 19.71 3.52
N TYR A 225 -13.40 19.04 2.96
CA TYR A 225 -13.62 17.85 2.13
C TYR A 225 -14.07 16.64 2.94
N GLY A 226 -13.51 16.44 4.13
CA GLY A 226 -13.90 15.35 5.02
C GLY A 226 -15.37 15.39 5.41
N SER A 227 -15.91 16.59 5.67
CA SER A 227 -17.34 16.75 5.98
C SER A 227 -18.26 16.44 4.79
N GLN A 228 -17.81 16.73 3.57
CA GLN A 228 -18.54 16.36 2.35
C GLN A 228 -18.51 14.84 2.14
N ILE A 229 -17.34 14.21 2.32
CA ILE A 229 -17.19 12.75 2.24
C ILE A 229 -18.08 12.07 3.29
N GLU A 230 -18.10 12.55 4.54
CA GLU A 230 -18.98 12.00 5.59
C GLU A 230 -20.48 12.07 5.19
N GLN A 231 -20.89 13.10 4.46
CA GLN A 231 -22.28 13.23 3.98
C GLN A 231 -22.60 12.35 2.77
N LEU A 232 -21.60 12.05 1.93
CA LEU A 232 -21.78 11.20 0.77
C LEU A 232 -22.00 9.75 1.19
N TYR A 233 -21.11 9.19 2.00
CA TYR A 233 -21.15 7.76 2.33
C TYR A 233 -22.00 7.49 3.58
N PRO A 234 -22.82 6.43 3.57
CA PRO A 234 -23.62 6.06 4.72
C PRO A 234 -22.78 5.37 5.81
N ASP A 235 -21.71 4.69 5.42
CA ASP A 235 -20.93 3.81 6.27
C ASP A 235 -19.53 3.50 5.71
N TRP A 236 -18.70 2.85 6.53
CA TRP A 236 -17.35 2.42 6.11
C TRP A 236 -17.36 1.35 5.02
N GLN A 237 -18.40 0.51 4.93
CA GLN A 237 -18.50 -0.55 3.92
C GLN A 237 -18.54 0.07 2.53
N THR A 238 -19.50 0.95 2.31
CA THR A 238 -19.68 1.64 1.04
C THR A 238 -18.45 2.47 0.70
N PHE A 239 -17.85 3.16 1.68
CA PHE A 239 -16.63 3.92 1.46
C PHE A 239 -15.47 3.03 1.00
N PHE A 240 -15.16 1.95 1.73
CA PHE A 240 -14.02 1.09 1.39
C PHE A 240 -14.23 0.31 0.10
N PHE A 241 -15.41 -0.26 -0.17
CA PHE A 241 -15.63 -0.92 -1.45
C PHE A 241 -15.52 0.06 -2.63
N SER A 242 -15.93 1.32 -2.42
CA SER A 242 -15.72 2.36 -3.42
C SER A 242 -14.23 2.67 -3.65
N CYS A 243 -13.44 2.69 -2.57
CA CYS A 243 -11.98 2.81 -2.65
C CYS A 243 -11.33 1.64 -3.39
N LEU A 244 -11.75 0.41 -3.10
CA LEU A 244 -11.18 -0.80 -3.69
C LEU A 244 -11.45 -0.90 -5.19
N LEU A 245 -12.69 -0.62 -5.61
CA LEU A 245 -13.04 -0.56 -7.02
C LEU A 245 -12.23 0.53 -7.74
N GLY A 246 -12.14 1.72 -7.17
CA GLY A 246 -11.38 2.81 -7.77
C GLY A 246 -9.89 2.50 -7.87
N LYS A 247 -9.31 1.89 -6.83
CA LYS A 247 -7.91 1.48 -6.84
C LYS A 247 -7.61 0.47 -7.95
N ARG A 248 -8.45 -0.56 -8.10
CA ARG A 248 -8.31 -1.59 -9.14
C ARG A 248 -8.55 -1.06 -10.55
N MET A 249 -9.39 -0.05 -10.71
CA MET A 249 -9.78 0.47 -12.01
C MET A 249 -8.90 1.61 -12.53
N LEU A 250 -8.49 2.55 -11.67
CA LEU A 250 -7.83 3.80 -12.06
C LEU A 250 -6.30 3.74 -12.03
N VAL A 251 -5.72 2.73 -11.38
CA VAL A 251 -4.25 2.60 -11.24
C VAL A 251 -3.83 1.20 -11.67
N PRO A 252 -3.54 0.97 -12.97
CA PRO A 252 -2.86 -0.25 -13.36
C PRO A 252 -1.43 -0.21 -12.79
N GLN A 253 -1.14 -1.14 -11.86
CA GLN A 253 0.18 -1.59 -11.41
C GLN A 253 1.30 -0.51 -11.32
N GLY A 254 1.62 -0.11 -10.08
CA GLY A 254 2.96 0.33 -9.65
C GLY A 254 3.52 1.66 -10.16
N GLY A 255 3.71 2.60 -9.23
CA GLY A 255 4.60 3.75 -9.39
C GLY A 255 5.03 4.29 -8.03
N GLY A 256 6.34 4.48 -7.83
CA GLY A 256 7.04 5.20 -6.75
C GLY A 256 6.64 4.89 -5.30
N ARG A 257 5.42 5.29 -4.91
CA ARG A 257 4.82 5.15 -3.57
C ARG A 257 3.30 5.03 -3.57
N THR A 258 2.65 4.92 -4.73
CA THR A 258 1.22 4.59 -4.77
C THR A 258 1.08 3.14 -4.35
N LEU A 259 0.41 2.88 -3.22
CA LEU A 259 0.15 1.52 -2.70
C LEU A 259 -0.26 0.59 -3.84
N ASP A 260 0.31 -0.61 -3.92
CA ASP A 260 -0.16 -1.58 -4.89
C ASP A 260 -1.64 -1.94 -4.64
N SER A 261 -2.35 -2.38 -5.66
CA SER A 261 -3.75 -2.78 -5.51
C SER A 261 -3.96 -3.91 -4.51
N ASP A 262 -3.03 -4.87 -4.43
CA ASP A 262 -3.11 -5.99 -3.51
C ASP A 262 -2.79 -5.54 -2.06
N ASP A 263 -1.80 -4.67 -1.89
CA ASP A 263 -1.47 -4.08 -0.58
C ASP A 263 -2.61 -3.21 -0.05
N TYR A 264 -3.26 -2.42 -0.92
CA TYR A 264 -4.40 -1.61 -0.53
C TYR A 264 -5.55 -2.47 0.01
N LEU A 265 -5.85 -3.60 -0.66
CA LEU A 265 -6.86 -4.56 -0.20
C LEU A 265 -6.52 -5.16 1.16
N ILE A 266 -5.27 -5.55 1.35
CA ILE A 266 -4.81 -6.14 2.61
C ILE A 266 -4.86 -5.13 3.74
N PHE A 267 -4.42 -3.89 3.51
CA PHE A 267 -4.47 -2.87 4.54
C PHE A 267 -5.91 -2.53 4.92
N VAL A 268 -6.83 -2.48 3.96
CA VAL A 268 -8.27 -2.39 4.28
C VAL A 268 -8.71 -3.57 5.13
N ARG A 269 -8.43 -4.82 4.72
CA ARG A 269 -8.80 -6.04 5.47
C ARG A 269 -8.23 -6.04 6.89
N ASP A 270 -6.94 -5.78 7.04
CA ASP A 270 -6.25 -5.85 8.32
C ASP A 270 -6.72 -4.75 9.25
N MET A 271 -6.98 -3.55 8.72
CA MET A 271 -7.52 -2.43 9.48
C MET A 271 -8.92 -2.72 10.02
N VAL A 272 -9.80 -3.34 9.21
CA VAL A 272 -11.17 -3.66 9.63
C VAL A 272 -11.25 -4.90 10.54
N THR A 273 -10.20 -5.72 10.59
CA THR A 273 -10.09 -6.90 11.47
C THR A 273 -9.17 -6.70 12.68
N ALA A 274 -8.53 -5.54 12.80
CA ALA A 274 -7.59 -5.26 13.88
C ALA A 274 -8.28 -5.29 15.26
N ALA A 275 -7.66 -5.98 16.23
CA ALA A 275 -8.21 -6.16 17.58
C ALA A 275 -8.47 -4.83 18.34
N HIS A 276 -7.70 -3.78 18.04
CA HIS A 276 -7.86 -2.45 18.65
C HIS A 276 -8.67 -1.46 17.78
N PHE A 277 -9.35 -1.99 16.76
CA PHE A 277 -10.25 -1.31 15.84
C PHE A 277 -9.98 0.20 15.62
N PRO A 278 -8.94 0.55 14.84
CA PRO A 278 -8.42 1.92 14.78
C PRO A 278 -9.44 2.93 14.20
N LEU A 279 -10.38 2.49 13.36
CA LEU A 279 -11.39 3.40 12.79
C LEU A 279 -12.37 3.93 13.85
N ALA A 280 -12.61 3.20 14.94
CA ALA A 280 -13.52 3.67 16.01
C ALA A 280 -13.07 5.00 16.62
N VAL A 281 -11.77 5.26 16.69
CA VAL A 281 -11.25 6.49 17.31
C VAL A 281 -11.66 7.76 16.55
N SER A 282 -12.01 7.64 15.27
CA SER A 282 -12.52 8.74 14.44
C SER A 282 -13.97 9.12 14.76
N GLY A 283 -14.75 8.18 15.31
CA GLY A 283 -16.20 8.32 15.45
C GLY A 283 -16.96 8.47 14.13
N LEU A 284 -16.34 8.22 12.96
CA LEU A 284 -17.02 8.18 11.67
C LEU A 284 -17.80 6.86 11.56
N TRP A 285 -19.07 6.98 11.17
CA TRP A 285 -19.98 5.86 10.91
C TRP A 285 -19.87 4.71 11.94
N PRO A 286 -20.19 4.96 13.22
CA PRO A 286 -19.98 3.99 14.31
C PRO A 286 -20.77 2.68 14.14
N ASP A 287 -21.87 2.72 13.39
CA ASP A 287 -22.75 1.57 13.17
C ASP A 287 -22.35 0.70 11.95
N SER A 288 -21.16 0.93 11.40
CA SER A 288 -20.64 0.21 10.23
C SER A 288 -20.46 -1.30 10.48
N GLU A 289 -21.01 -2.16 9.62
CA GLU A 289 -20.83 -3.62 9.62
C GLU A 289 -19.49 -4.11 9.00
N LEU A 290 -18.38 -3.95 9.71
CA LEU A 290 -17.04 -4.21 9.14
C LEU A 290 -16.72 -5.67 8.87
N ASN A 291 -17.41 -6.59 9.54
CA ASN A 291 -17.30 -8.02 9.27
C ASN A 291 -17.72 -8.39 7.84
N LEU A 292 -18.61 -7.60 7.23
CA LEU A 292 -19.02 -7.77 5.84
C LEU A 292 -17.86 -7.52 4.87
N ILE A 293 -17.03 -6.50 5.16
CA ILE A 293 -15.80 -6.21 4.41
C ILE A 293 -14.84 -7.39 4.54
N ALA A 294 -14.54 -7.82 5.77
CA ALA A 294 -13.63 -8.94 6.01
C ALA A 294 -14.08 -10.24 5.31
N GLY A 295 -15.39 -10.53 5.32
CA GLY A 295 -15.95 -11.71 4.66
C GLY A 295 -15.88 -11.65 3.12
N MET A 296 -16.12 -10.49 2.53
CA MET A 296 -16.12 -10.31 1.07
C MET A 296 -14.73 -10.13 0.44
N LEU A 297 -13.74 -9.71 1.23
CA LEU A 297 -12.34 -9.69 0.80
C LEU A 297 -11.67 -11.07 0.90
N GLY A 298 -12.34 -12.06 1.49
CA GLY A 298 -11.85 -13.42 1.66
C GLY A 298 -10.55 -13.52 2.47
N GLN A 299 -9.94 -14.70 2.47
CA GLN A 299 -8.52 -14.81 2.82
C GLN A 299 -7.72 -14.35 1.60
N ALA A 300 -7.42 -13.06 1.49
CA ALA A 300 -6.38 -12.63 0.56
C ALA A 300 -5.09 -13.40 0.90
N GLY A 301 -4.44 -13.99 -0.10
CA GLY A 301 -3.06 -14.48 0.05
C GLY A 301 -2.23 -13.38 0.72
N GLN A 302 -1.29 -13.75 1.59
CA GLN A 302 -0.45 -12.74 2.24
C GLN A 302 0.29 -11.96 1.15
N THR A 303 0.36 -10.62 1.22
CA THR A 303 1.34 -9.89 0.39
C THR A 303 2.66 -9.86 1.10
N ALA A 304 3.71 -9.56 0.34
CA ALA A 304 5.03 -9.27 0.87
C ALA A 304 4.98 -8.28 2.04
N SER A 305 4.21 -7.19 1.87
CA SER A 305 4.03 -6.17 2.89
C SER A 305 3.39 -6.72 4.17
N ALA A 306 2.35 -7.54 4.04
CA ALA A 306 1.72 -8.20 5.18
C ALA A 306 2.71 -9.11 5.94
N VAL A 307 3.53 -9.87 5.21
CA VAL A 307 4.53 -10.76 5.83
C VAL A 307 5.61 -9.94 6.56
N ILE A 308 6.05 -8.83 5.96
CA ILE A 308 7.03 -7.94 6.58
C ILE A 308 6.45 -7.34 7.86
N GLN A 309 5.26 -6.73 7.78
CA GLN A 309 4.67 -5.99 8.87
C GLN A 309 4.15 -6.92 9.99
N ASP A 310 3.49 -8.02 9.66
CA ASP A 310 2.83 -8.85 10.67
C ASP A 310 3.71 -9.99 11.21
N VAL A 311 4.86 -10.28 10.57
CA VAL A 311 5.74 -11.39 10.97
C VAL A 311 7.19 -10.96 11.09
N ALA A 312 7.82 -10.53 9.99
CA ALA A 312 9.26 -10.33 9.96
C ALA A 312 9.70 -9.20 10.90
N LEU A 313 9.10 -8.03 10.76
CA LEU A 313 9.46 -6.86 11.55
C LEU A 313 9.18 -7.05 13.06
N PRO A 314 8.03 -7.60 13.50
CA PRO A 314 7.82 -7.98 14.90
C PRO A 314 8.86 -8.93 15.46
N VAL A 315 9.25 -9.94 14.67
CA VAL A 315 10.28 -10.90 15.08
C VAL A 315 11.62 -10.19 15.27
N PHE A 316 12.05 -9.37 14.32
CA PHE A 316 13.34 -8.67 14.39
C PHE A 316 13.33 -7.58 15.48
N ALA A 317 12.24 -6.83 15.63
CA ALA A 317 12.05 -5.84 16.68
C ALA A 317 12.15 -6.46 18.09
N ARG A 318 11.59 -7.65 18.30
CA ARG A 318 11.69 -8.40 19.56
C ARG A 318 13.14 -8.67 19.99
N PHE A 319 14.05 -8.80 19.05
CA PHE A 319 15.48 -9.00 19.30
C PHE A 319 16.30 -7.70 19.16
N GLY A 320 15.64 -6.54 19.11
CA GLY A 320 16.28 -5.24 18.98
C GLY A 320 16.85 -4.96 17.59
N LEU A 321 16.48 -5.70 16.56
CA LEU A 321 17.09 -5.66 15.21
C LEU A 321 16.25 -4.89 14.18
N ALA A 322 15.24 -4.14 14.60
CA ALA A 322 14.38 -3.35 13.70
C ALA A 322 15.19 -2.38 12.81
N GLU A 323 16.14 -1.67 13.40
CA GLU A 323 17.04 -0.74 12.68
C GLU A 323 18.00 -1.46 11.72
N VAL A 324 18.36 -2.72 11.99
CA VAL A 324 19.22 -3.51 11.08
C VAL A 324 18.41 -3.97 9.87
N TRP A 325 17.12 -4.28 10.07
CA TRP A 325 16.18 -4.57 9.00
C TRP A 325 15.93 -3.33 8.12
N GLN A 326 15.66 -2.17 8.73
CA GLN A 326 15.43 -0.89 8.02
C GLN A 326 16.69 -0.39 7.29
N TYR A 327 17.87 -0.48 7.91
CA TYR A 327 19.11 -0.05 7.26
C TYR A 327 19.53 -0.97 6.10
N GLY A 328 19.18 -2.27 6.19
CA GLY A 328 19.33 -3.22 5.09
C GLY A 328 18.46 -2.91 3.86
N SER A 329 17.41 -2.09 4.02
CA SER A 329 16.52 -1.66 2.94
C SER A 329 16.83 -0.28 2.36
N GLU A 330 17.56 0.57 3.07
CA GLU A 330 17.77 1.97 2.66
C GLU A 330 19.08 2.21 1.88
N LEU A 331 19.99 1.23 1.80
CA LEU A 331 21.31 1.42 1.19
C LEU A 331 21.38 1.14 -0.33
N HIS A 332 21.17 2.24 -1.05
CA HIS A 332 21.81 2.78 -2.26
C HIS A 332 22.24 1.91 -3.49
N PRO A 333 21.97 2.47 -4.70
CA PRO A 333 22.48 2.02 -5.98
C PRO A 333 23.98 2.37 -6.13
N GLY A 334 24.82 1.36 -6.32
CA GLY A 334 26.24 1.56 -6.67
C GLY A 334 27.27 0.80 -5.83
N GLY A 335 26.85 0.01 -4.83
CA GLY A 335 27.73 -0.96 -4.18
C GLY A 335 27.85 -2.23 -5.00
N GLU A 336 29.00 -2.46 -5.63
CA GLU A 336 29.33 -3.77 -6.18
C GLU A 336 29.56 -4.75 -5.02
N GLU A 337 28.79 -5.85 -5.04
CA GLU A 337 28.85 -7.03 -4.15
C GLU A 337 27.89 -7.03 -2.92
N ASP A 338 26.83 -7.84 -3.04
CA ASP A 338 25.83 -8.23 -2.02
C ASP A 338 24.70 -7.21 -1.70
N SER A 339 23.77 -6.98 -2.64
CA SER A 339 22.56 -6.16 -2.40
C SER A 339 21.40 -6.99 -1.82
N ILE A 340 20.69 -6.40 -0.85
CA ILE A 340 19.35 -6.82 -0.40
C ILE A 340 18.33 -5.98 -1.15
N SER A 341 17.20 -6.56 -1.55
CA SER A 341 16.09 -5.81 -2.14
C SER A 341 14.80 -6.13 -1.41
N LEU A 342 14.05 -5.08 -1.05
CA LEU A 342 12.71 -5.18 -0.47
C LEU A 342 11.63 -4.84 -1.52
N PRO A 343 10.38 -5.30 -1.28
CA PRO A 343 9.23 -4.81 -2.05
C PRO A 343 9.12 -3.28 -1.89
N GLY A 344 9.32 -2.53 -2.97
CA GLY A 344 9.17 -1.06 -3.01
C GLY A 344 10.45 -0.22 -3.18
N ASP A 345 11.63 -0.83 -3.34
CA ASP A 345 12.86 -0.06 -3.59
C ASP A 345 12.89 0.59 -4.99
N PRO A 346 13.16 1.90 -5.10
CA PRO A 346 13.31 2.57 -6.39
C PRO A 346 14.61 2.10 -7.06
N VAL A 347 14.47 1.25 -8.09
CA VAL A 347 15.63 0.70 -8.78
C VAL A 347 16.29 1.76 -9.67
N ALA A 348 17.59 1.98 -9.42
CA ALA A 348 18.44 2.73 -10.32
C ALA A 348 18.51 2.04 -11.69
N THR A 349 18.42 2.87 -12.72
CA THR A 349 18.49 2.55 -14.15
C THR A 349 19.51 1.44 -14.46
N GLY A 350 19.03 0.23 -14.77
CA GLY A 350 19.85 -0.89 -15.26
C GLY A 350 19.57 -2.26 -14.64
N SER A 351 18.80 -2.34 -13.56
CA SER A 351 18.41 -3.58 -12.87
C SER A 351 16.92 -3.87 -13.09
N THR A 352 16.54 -5.12 -13.37
CA THR A 352 15.12 -5.54 -13.36
C THR A 352 14.56 -5.29 -11.96
N SER A 353 13.32 -4.81 -11.86
CA SER A 353 12.71 -4.47 -10.57
C SER A 353 12.59 -5.71 -9.67
N PHE A 354 12.60 -5.54 -8.33
CA PHE A 354 12.39 -6.64 -7.38
C PHE A 354 11.15 -7.49 -7.75
N GLN A 355 10.07 -6.81 -8.15
CA GLN A 355 8.82 -7.44 -8.54
C GLN A 355 8.95 -8.18 -9.88
N GLU A 356 9.62 -7.60 -10.88
CA GLU A 356 9.93 -8.29 -12.14
C GLU A 356 10.75 -9.56 -11.91
N GLN A 357 11.76 -9.53 -11.03
CA GLN A 357 12.58 -10.72 -10.75
C GLN A 357 11.83 -11.77 -9.94
N ALA A 358 10.98 -11.35 -8.99
CA ALA A 358 10.17 -12.25 -8.18
C ALA A 358 9.13 -12.99 -9.03
N GLU A 359 8.50 -12.30 -9.98
CA GLU A 359 7.47 -12.84 -10.88
C GLU A 359 8.07 -13.57 -12.09
N ASP A 360 9.34 -13.35 -12.42
CA ASP A 360 9.98 -13.96 -13.58
C ASP A 360 10.25 -15.46 -13.34
N PRO A 361 9.58 -16.36 -14.10
CA PRO A 361 9.76 -17.80 -14.01
C PRO A 361 11.14 -18.26 -14.48
N PHE A 362 12.00 -17.38 -14.97
CA PHE A 362 13.41 -17.64 -15.19
C PHE A 362 14.19 -17.73 -13.87
N PHE A 363 13.95 -16.79 -12.94
CA PHE A 363 14.68 -16.70 -11.67
C PHE A 363 14.05 -17.59 -10.61
N PHE A 364 12.74 -17.51 -10.39
CA PHE A 364 12.03 -18.25 -9.33
C PHE A 364 10.87 -19.05 -9.90
N ASN A 365 10.30 -19.97 -9.13
CA ASN A 365 9.06 -20.69 -9.48
C ASN A 365 8.11 -20.50 -8.30
N LEU A 366 7.57 -19.29 -8.15
CA LEU A 366 6.65 -18.99 -7.07
C LEU A 366 5.34 -19.77 -7.25
N GLN A 367 4.81 -20.27 -6.15
CA GLN A 367 3.48 -20.86 -6.13
C GLN A 367 2.42 -19.76 -6.20
N GLU A 368 1.23 -20.10 -6.70
CA GLU A 368 0.11 -19.16 -6.71
C GLU A 368 -0.21 -18.69 -5.29
N GLY A 369 -0.24 -17.36 -5.09
CA GLY A 369 -0.43 -16.73 -3.78
C GLY A 369 0.74 -16.88 -2.81
N GLU A 370 1.96 -17.15 -3.29
CA GLU A 370 3.19 -17.07 -2.50
C GLU A 370 3.75 -15.64 -2.50
N ALA A 371 4.15 -15.17 -1.31
CA ALA A 371 4.42 -13.77 -1.03
C ALA A 371 5.93 -13.52 -0.83
N PRO A 372 6.67 -13.04 -1.84
CA PRO A 372 8.10 -12.77 -1.73
C PRO A 372 8.35 -11.50 -0.92
N PHE A 373 9.08 -11.59 0.19
CA PHE A 373 9.26 -10.45 1.10
C PHE A 373 10.70 -10.00 1.33
N LEU A 374 11.68 -10.79 0.88
CA LEU A 374 13.10 -10.43 0.98
C LEU A 374 13.89 -11.14 -0.12
N GLN A 375 14.65 -10.38 -0.90
CA GLN A 375 15.58 -10.92 -1.88
C GLN A 375 17.02 -10.58 -1.50
N ALA A 376 17.92 -11.53 -1.70
CA ALA A 376 19.36 -11.32 -1.61
C ALA A 376 20.02 -11.72 -2.92
N ASP A 377 20.77 -10.79 -3.52
CA ASP A 377 21.76 -11.12 -4.55
C ASP A 377 23.06 -11.51 -3.85
N THR A 378 23.51 -12.76 -4.05
CA THR A 378 24.75 -13.26 -3.44
C THR A 378 25.88 -13.40 -4.46
N GLY A 379 25.76 -12.67 -5.58
CA GLY A 379 26.73 -12.55 -6.67
C GLY A 379 26.14 -12.93 -8.03
N LEU A 380 26.90 -12.62 -9.09
CA LEU A 380 26.56 -12.65 -10.53
C LEU A 380 25.63 -13.76 -11.08
N PHE A 381 25.41 -14.88 -10.38
CA PHE A 381 24.54 -15.97 -10.81
C PHE A 381 23.84 -16.73 -9.66
N LYS A 382 23.60 -16.07 -8.52
CA LYS A 382 22.98 -16.68 -7.33
C LYS A 382 21.93 -15.77 -6.70
N TYR A 383 20.68 -16.18 -6.83
CA TYR A 383 19.52 -15.47 -6.32
C TYR A 383 18.87 -16.25 -5.18
N ILE A 384 18.54 -15.54 -4.11
CA ILE A 384 17.84 -16.09 -2.96
C ILE A 384 16.60 -15.24 -2.71
N MET A 385 15.45 -15.89 -2.54
CA MET A 385 14.19 -15.24 -2.23
C MET A 385 13.56 -15.89 -1.00
N LEU A 386 13.21 -15.10 0.00
CA LEU A 386 12.41 -15.54 1.12
C LEU A 386 10.96 -15.15 0.86
N THR A 387 10.06 -16.09 1.11
CA THR A 387 8.63 -15.96 0.92
C THR A 387 7.89 -16.37 2.19
N ASP A 388 6.60 -16.08 2.29
CA ASP A 388 5.75 -16.59 3.37
C ASP A 388 5.76 -18.13 3.49
N ARG A 389 6.10 -18.85 2.42
CA ARG A 389 6.12 -20.33 2.38
C ARG A 389 7.49 -20.95 2.59
N GLY A 390 8.57 -20.27 2.22
CA GLY A 390 9.91 -20.82 2.42
C GLY A 390 11.03 -19.97 1.83
N ILE A 391 12.12 -20.65 1.46
CA ILE A 391 13.29 -20.02 0.85
C ILE A 391 13.53 -20.66 -0.52
N HIS A 392 13.48 -19.84 -1.57
CA HIS A 392 13.91 -20.22 -2.90
C HIS A 392 15.39 -19.89 -3.11
N PHE A 393 16.12 -20.87 -3.62
CA PHE A 393 17.51 -20.75 -4.03
C PHE A 393 17.62 -21.01 -5.53
N SER A 394 18.22 -20.09 -6.24
CA SER A 394 18.35 -20.13 -7.69
C SER A 394 19.80 -19.86 -8.06
N HIS A 395 20.50 -20.83 -8.68
CA HIS A 395 21.88 -20.63 -9.11
C HIS A 395 22.16 -21.15 -10.52
N ARG A 396 23.03 -20.43 -11.24
CA ARG A 396 23.59 -20.90 -12.52
C ARG A 396 25.02 -21.41 -12.31
N PRO A 397 25.26 -22.74 -12.33
CA PRO A 397 26.60 -23.29 -12.08
C PRO A 397 27.58 -23.02 -13.23
N PHE A 398 27.09 -22.82 -14.46
CA PHE A 398 27.92 -22.58 -15.64
C PHE A 398 27.34 -21.44 -16.48
N ILE A 399 28.15 -20.39 -16.68
CA ILE A 399 27.76 -19.13 -17.33
C ILE A 399 27.27 -19.33 -18.78
N PHE A 400 27.91 -20.23 -19.53
CA PHE A 400 27.64 -20.40 -20.96
C PHE A 400 26.82 -21.63 -21.33
N PHE A 401 26.70 -22.64 -20.46
CA PHE A 401 26.11 -23.94 -20.82
C PHE A 401 25.25 -24.60 -19.73
N GLY A 402 24.95 -23.89 -18.63
CA GLY A 402 24.09 -24.40 -17.55
C GLY A 402 22.74 -23.68 -17.49
N GLY A 403 21.65 -24.44 -17.38
CA GLY A 403 20.34 -23.89 -16.98
C GLY A 403 20.33 -23.51 -15.49
N MET A 404 19.35 -22.67 -15.10
CA MET A 404 19.14 -22.29 -13.71
C MET A 404 18.74 -23.50 -12.87
N ARG A 405 19.48 -23.76 -11.78
CA ARG A 405 19.12 -24.77 -10.79
C ARG A 405 18.36 -24.10 -9.67
N LYS A 406 17.10 -24.48 -9.52
CA LYS A 406 16.19 -23.96 -8.49
C LYS A 406 16.00 -24.99 -7.39
N ARG A 407 15.91 -24.53 -6.14
CA ARG A 407 15.59 -25.34 -4.96
C ARG A 407 14.72 -24.51 -4.02
N PHE A 408 13.61 -25.09 -3.60
CA PHE A 408 12.77 -24.55 -2.54
C PHE A 408 13.02 -25.33 -1.24
N VAL A 409 12.99 -24.64 -0.10
CA VAL A 409 13.02 -25.24 1.24
C VAL A 409 11.90 -24.61 2.04
N ALA A 410 10.89 -25.40 2.41
CA ALA A 410 9.73 -24.89 3.16
C ALA A 410 10.12 -24.52 4.60
N TRP A 411 9.46 -23.54 5.21
CA TRP A 411 9.74 -23.16 6.61
C TRP A 411 9.52 -24.30 7.61
N SER A 412 8.66 -25.27 7.28
CA SER A 412 8.43 -26.48 8.06
C SER A 412 9.61 -27.47 8.05
N GLU A 413 10.56 -27.33 7.13
CA GLU A 413 11.73 -28.19 7.06
C GLU A 413 12.79 -27.78 8.12
N PRO A 414 13.59 -28.74 8.63
CA PRO A 414 14.69 -28.43 9.53
C PRO A 414 15.72 -27.47 8.90
N MET A 415 15.84 -26.28 9.49
CA MET A 415 16.83 -25.26 9.13
C MET A 415 17.65 -24.87 10.36
N GLN A 416 18.97 -24.83 10.20
CA GLN A 416 19.91 -24.30 11.18
C GLN A 416 20.46 -22.97 10.71
N PHE A 417 20.16 -21.90 11.44
CA PHE A 417 20.72 -20.57 11.20
C PHE A 417 22.02 -20.37 11.98
N THR A 418 22.97 -19.71 11.35
CA THR A 418 24.19 -19.20 11.99
C THR A 418 24.47 -17.81 11.46
N CYS A 419 25.04 -16.93 12.28
CA CYS A 419 25.44 -15.59 11.86
C CYS A 419 26.93 -15.38 12.17
N GLU A 420 27.62 -14.64 11.31
CA GLU A 420 28.99 -14.20 11.54
C GLU A 420 29.17 -12.74 11.10
N ALA A 421 29.95 -11.97 11.85
CA ALA A 421 30.43 -10.67 11.40
C ALA A 421 31.66 -10.87 10.51
N SER A 422 31.54 -10.55 9.22
CA SER A 422 32.52 -10.88 8.18
C SER A 422 32.86 -9.69 7.28
N GLY A 423 34.00 -9.70 6.59
CA GLY A 423 34.40 -8.64 5.67
C GLY A 423 35.23 -7.52 6.30
N LEU A 424 35.67 -6.56 5.47
CA LEU A 424 36.51 -5.42 5.88
C LEU A 424 35.71 -4.38 6.67
N LEU A 425 34.42 -4.24 6.35
CA LEU A 425 33.46 -3.34 6.98
C LEU A 425 32.62 -4.05 8.09
N CYS A 426 32.76 -5.36 8.27
CA CYS A 426 32.13 -6.18 9.32
C CYS A 426 30.62 -6.48 9.17
N SER A 427 30.12 -6.75 7.97
CA SER A 427 28.71 -7.11 7.72
C SER A 427 28.24 -8.36 8.46
N LEU A 428 26.96 -8.36 8.86
CA LEU A 428 26.30 -9.51 9.50
C LEU A 428 25.85 -10.50 8.42
N THR A 429 26.60 -11.58 8.25
CA THR A 429 26.29 -12.63 7.28
C THR A 429 25.51 -13.75 7.95
N VAL A 430 24.26 -13.91 7.55
CA VAL A 430 23.39 -15.02 7.97
C VAL A 430 23.58 -16.19 7.01
N LYS A 431 23.69 -17.39 7.56
CA LYS A 431 23.76 -18.66 6.84
C LYS A 431 22.63 -19.56 7.28
N VAL A 432 22.11 -20.36 6.35
CA VAL A 432 21.17 -21.45 6.62
C VAL A 432 21.80 -22.77 6.18
N ASN A 433 21.84 -23.76 7.08
CA ASN A 433 22.46 -25.06 6.85
C ASN A 433 23.90 -24.95 6.28
N GLY A 434 24.67 -23.98 6.81
CA GLY A 434 26.05 -23.70 6.41
C GLY A 434 26.22 -22.94 5.08
N ARG A 435 25.14 -22.54 4.41
CA ARG A 435 25.18 -21.76 3.17
C ARG A 435 24.80 -20.31 3.43
N LYS A 436 25.53 -19.36 2.83
CA LYS A 436 25.19 -17.93 2.87
C LYS A 436 23.74 -17.74 2.40
N LEU A 437 22.96 -17.06 3.23
CA LEU A 437 21.58 -16.69 2.96
C LEU A 437 21.53 -15.22 2.55
N ILE A 438 22.01 -14.34 3.42
CA ILE A 438 21.93 -12.90 3.25
C ILE A 438 23.02 -12.23 4.09
N SER A 439 23.50 -11.07 3.66
CA SER A 439 24.42 -10.22 4.42
C SER A 439 23.78 -8.86 4.63
N PHE A 440 23.60 -8.46 5.89
CA PHE A 440 23.08 -7.13 6.22
C PHE A 440 24.23 -6.13 6.28
N PRO A 441 24.05 -4.92 5.70
CA PRO A 441 25.06 -3.88 5.73
C PRO A 441 25.29 -3.34 7.14
N ASP A 442 26.43 -2.67 7.32
CA ASP A 442 26.90 -2.21 8.62
C ASP A 442 26.15 -0.96 9.10
N ASN A 443 25.40 -1.08 10.21
CA ASN A 443 24.81 0.07 10.88
C ASN A 443 25.73 0.54 12.03
N TYR A 444 26.80 1.25 11.70
CA TYR A 444 27.74 1.78 12.71
C TYR A 444 27.09 2.79 13.66
N GLY A 445 26.07 3.52 13.19
CA GLY A 445 25.34 4.51 13.98
C GLY A 445 24.68 3.89 15.21
N ARG A 446 24.20 2.65 15.10
CA ARG A 446 23.65 1.86 16.21
C ARG A 446 24.62 1.69 17.39
N TYR A 447 25.93 1.68 17.11
CA TYR A 447 26.98 1.57 18.12
C TYR A 447 27.60 2.92 18.49
N GLY A 448 27.02 4.04 18.03
CA GLY A 448 27.55 5.38 18.24
C GLY A 448 28.87 5.62 17.50
N LEU A 449 29.08 4.94 16.36
CA LEU A 449 30.27 5.03 15.54
C LEU A 449 29.95 5.63 14.17
N THR A 450 30.90 6.38 13.62
CA THR A 450 30.93 6.72 12.20
C THR A 450 31.69 5.63 11.45
N GLU A 451 31.43 5.48 10.14
CA GLU A 451 32.14 4.53 9.28
C GLU A 451 33.67 4.72 9.34
N GLU A 452 34.15 5.97 9.20
CA GLU A 452 35.57 6.32 9.30
C GLU A 452 36.18 5.82 10.61
N LYS A 453 35.47 6.02 11.72
CA LYS A 453 35.94 5.62 13.05
C LYS A 453 35.91 4.10 13.25
N ALA A 454 34.98 3.40 12.61
CA ALA A 454 34.92 1.94 12.63
C ALA A 454 36.07 1.32 11.80
N ILE A 455 36.40 1.91 10.65
CA ILE A 455 37.54 1.51 9.81
C ILE A 455 38.87 1.71 10.55
N GLU A 456 39.00 2.81 11.31
CA GLU A 456 40.19 3.08 12.13
C GLU A 456 40.29 2.19 13.38
N MET A 457 39.19 1.55 13.80
CA MET A 457 39.16 0.67 14.96
C MET A 457 39.68 -0.74 14.63
N ASP A 458 40.30 -1.38 15.64
CA ASP A 458 40.68 -2.79 15.53
C ASP A 458 39.45 -3.66 15.24
N SER A 459 39.51 -4.44 14.15
CA SER A 459 38.39 -5.30 13.71
C SER A 459 37.85 -6.24 14.79
N LYS A 460 38.65 -6.67 15.77
CA LYS A 460 38.15 -7.49 16.89
C LYS A 460 37.28 -6.68 17.84
N LYS A 461 37.58 -5.38 18.02
CA LYS A 461 36.74 -4.48 18.83
C LYS A 461 35.41 -4.20 18.15
N VAL A 462 35.43 -3.96 16.84
CA VAL A 462 34.19 -3.80 16.05
C VAL A 462 33.34 -5.06 16.14
N ARG A 463 33.92 -6.24 15.90
CA ARG A 463 33.20 -7.53 16.06
C ARG A 463 32.65 -7.76 17.45
N ALA A 464 33.36 -7.35 18.50
CA ALA A 464 32.88 -7.47 19.87
C ALA A 464 31.64 -6.60 20.14
N LEU A 465 31.53 -5.43 19.51
CA LEU A 465 30.34 -4.59 19.59
C LEU A 465 29.14 -5.23 18.88
N MET A 466 29.39 -5.95 17.78
CA MET A 466 28.36 -6.59 16.96
C MET A 466 27.95 -7.98 17.48
N GLN A 467 28.68 -8.55 18.46
CA GLN A 467 28.44 -9.93 18.91
C GLN A 467 27.00 -10.14 19.41
N GLN A 468 26.43 -9.13 20.08
CA GLN A 468 25.04 -9.19 20.52
C GLN A 468 24.07 -9.25 19.33
N ASP A 469 24.33 -8.49 18.26
CA ASP A 469 23.50 -8.51 17.06
C ASP A 469 23.70 -9.81 16.24
N VAL A 470 24.89 -10.41 16.27
CA VAL A 470 25.14 -11.76 15.72
C VAL A 470 24.25 -12.79 16.42
N ASP A 471 24.23 -12.80 17.75
CA ASP A 471 23.43 -13.75 18.53
C ASP A 471 21.92 -13.49 18.33
N ASN A 472 21.53 -12.21 18.33
CA ASN A 472 20.15 -11.78 18.06
C ASN A 472 19.70 -12.16 16.64
N MET A 473 20.58 -12.12 15.64
CA MET A 473 20.22 -12.49 14.25
C MET A 473 19.88 -13.96 14.14
N VAL A 474 20.67 -14.83 14.78
CA VAL A 474 20.36 -16.26 14.83
C VAL A 474 19.01 -16.50 15.49
N ALA A 475 18.74 -15.80 16.60
CA ALA A 475 17.47 -15.91 17.32
C ALA A 475 16.29 -15.38 16.49
N ALA A 476 16.47 -14.26 15.78
CA ALA A 476 15.47 -13.65 14.91
C ALA A 476 15.08 -14.57 13.74
N PHE A 477 16.05 -15.08 12.98
CA PHE A 477 15.75 -16.00 11.87
C PHE A 477 15.15 -17.33 12.34
N THR A 478 15.57 -17.84 13.50
CA THR A 478 14.97 -19.04 14.09
C THR A 478 13.51 -18.80 14.45
N ALA A 479 13.20 -17.67 15.07
CA ALA A 479 11.84 -17.28 15.42
C ALA A 479 10.97 -16.99 14.18
N LEU A 480 11.55 -16.37 13.15
CA LEU A 480 10.88 -16.11 11.87
C LEU A 480 10.41 -17.43 11.24
N ARG A 481 11.32 -18.40 11.14
CA ARG A 481 10.99 -19.75 10.66
C ARG A 481 9.86 -20.37 11.47
N GLU A 482 9.91 -20.30 12.80
CA GLU A 482 8.87 -20.89 13.66
C GLU A 482 7.50 -20.26 13.43
N GLN A 483 7.42 -18.93 13.31
CA GLN A 483 6.15 -18.26 13.05
C GLN A 483 5.60 -18.57 11.65
N LEU A 484 6.44 -18.56 10.62
CA LEU A 484 6.00 -18.87 9.26
C LEU A 484 5.64 -20.34 9.08
N ALA A 485 6.37 -21.26 9.73
CA ALA A 485 6.03 -22.68 9.73
C ALA A 485 4.68 -22.97 10.42
N GLN A 486 4.36 -22.25 11.51
CA GLN A 486 3.06 -22.37 12.18
C GLN A 486 1.89 -21.84 11.34
N ARG A 487 2.13 -20.80 10.52
CA ARG A 487 1.11 -20.25 9.63
C ARG A 487 0.86 -21.11 8.39
N ALA A 488 1.85 -21.89 7.97
CA ALA A 488 1.76 -22.79 6.81
C ALA A 488 1.18 -24.18 7.15
N ALA A 489 1.02 -24.51 8.44
CA ALA A 489 0.45 -25.76 8.95
C ALA A 489 -1.04 -25.59 9.28
#